data_AF-A0A2S5R2A3-F1
#
_entry.id   AF-A0A2S5R2A3-F1
#
_cell.length_a   1.000
_cell.length_b   1.000
_cell.length_c   1.000
_cell.angle_alpha   90.00
_cell.angle_beta   90.00
_cell.angle_gamma   90.00
#
_symmetry.space_group_name_H-M   'P 1'
#
loop_
_entity.id
_entity.type
_entity.pdbx_description
1 polymer ?
#
loop_
_entity_poly.entity_id
_entity_poly.type
_entity_poly.pdbx_seq_one_letter_code
_entity_poly.pdbx_strand_id
1 'polypeptide(L)'
;MTYELVQNASVEVSVQRDTKNRPQATIIVDDKYTHQFAHTSRVSKHLDMMTEQDLADRLSGGSFFFVENQLIDFRDGAYNGFVQSDAVIETLMQVIGYQQKADMKMTHMLKQNDEINSPIILRKAWHNNEISVPGYQTGADFNSVLSFSWNPFVKHVNSAFDLIRLICTNGMVGVTSFLNSKVPLMNRWEEHLDIAARQIQNKVNDIVIQRIQAMAIDRASVGDLLLLEDHAVSRHRNATDSQELTRLMNILHAVSPSTHLSNVYKDNVFENKNLAAQLPGHLTMFDAFNIATELRTHTTAANDSSDNALDKFANGILFDREDNYSASGKRIQHVREAAFSSPDRAFYGEAA
;
A
#
# COMPACT_ATOMS: atom_id res chain seq x y z
N MET A 1 5.12 7.97 -28.51
CA MET A 1 4.70 6.88 -27.61
C MET A 1 3.98 5.85 -28.45
N THR A 2 4.31 4.57 -28.32
CA THR A 2 3.69 3.48 -29.09
C THR A 2 2.90 2.58 -28.14
N TYR A 3 1.61 2.41 -28.43
CA TYR A 3 0.72 1.47 -27.73
C TYR A 3 -0.11 0.73 -28.77
N GLU A 4 -0.51 -0.50 -28.45
CA GLU A 4 -1.29 -1.33 -29.36
C GLU A 4 -2.18 -2.30 -28.57
N LEU A 5 -3.47 -2.33 -28.90
CA LEU A 5 -4.37 -3.37 -28.46
C LEU A 5 -4.51 -4.39 -29.59
N VAL A 6 -3.92 -5.57 -29.41
CA VAL A 6 -4.08 -6.70 -30.31
C VAL A 6 -5.32 -7.47 -29.90
N GLN A 7 -6.26 -7.69 -30.82
CA GLN A 7 -7.50 -8.44 -30.58
C GLN A 7 -7.55 -9.67 -31.48
N ASN A 8 -8.16 -10.76 -30.99
CA ASN A 8 -8.23 -12.03 -31.70
C ASN A 8 -6.85 -12.55 -32.12
N ALA A 9 -5.87 -12.41 -31.22
CA ALA A 9 -4.46 -12.64 -31.54
C ALA A 9 -4.15 -14.13 -31.80
N SER A 10 -3.20 -14.40 -32.67
CA SER A 10 -2.52 -15.68 -32.79
C SER A 10 -1.38 -15.74 -31.77
N VAL A 11 -1.32 -16.82 -30.98
CA VAL A 11 -0.34 -16.94 -29.89
C VAL A 11 0.44 -18.23 -30.03
N GLU A 12 1.76 -18.11 -30.14
CA GLU A 12 2.68 -19.22 -29.96
C GLU A 12 3.21 -19.24 -28.53
N VAL A 13 3.44 -20.43 -27.98
CA VAL A 13 3.95 -20.61 -26.62
C VAL A 13 5.18 -21.50 -26.66
N SER A 14 6.22 -21.10 -25.92
CA SER A 14 7.41 -21.91 -25.67
C SER A 14 7.72 -21.92 -24.18
N VAL A 15 8.28 -23.03 -23.68
CA VAL A 15 8.75 -23.12 -22.29
C VAL A 15 10.22 -22.79 -22.20
N GLN A 16 10.54 -21.81 -21.36
CA GLN A 16 11.89 -21.56 -20.88
C GLN A 16 12.01 -21.97 -19.42
N ARG A 17 13.23 -22.20 -18.95
CA ARG A 17 13.51 -22.50 -17.54
C ARG A 17 14.34 -21.39 -16.93
N ASP A 18 13.97 -20.97 -15.73
CA ASP A 18 14.71 -19.95 -14.99
C ASP A 18 16.03 -20.50 -14.42
N THR A 19 16.81 -19.62 -13.77
CA THR A 19 18.09 -19.98 -13.15
C THR A 19 17.97 -21.02 -12.02
N LYS A 20 16.75 -21.24 -11.52
CA LYS A 20 16.42 -22.24 -10.49
C LYS A 20 15.66 -23.43 -11.09
N ASN A 21 15.76 -23.61 -12.42
CA ASN A 21 15.16 -24.71 -13.16
C ASN A 21 13.61 -24.76 -13.10
N ARG A 22 12.95 -23.62 -12.93
CA ARG A 22 11.47 -23.51 -12.86
C ARG A 22 10.92 -23.13 -14.23
N PRO A 23 9.78 -23.72 -14.66
CA PRO A 23 9.19 -23.42 -15.96
C PRO A 23 8.65 -21.99 -16.03
N GLN A 24 8.84 -21.35 -17.17
CA GLN A 24 8.35 -20.02 -17.52
C GLN A 24 7.77 -20.06 -18.93
N ALA A 25 6.55 -19.57 -19.08
CA ALA A 25 5.93 -19.45 -20.40
C ALA A 25 6.46 -18.20 -21.11
N THR A 26 6.97 -18.38 -22.32
CA THR A 26 7.27 -17.30 -23.26
C THR A 26 6.27 -17.37 -24.39
N ILE A 27 5.56 -16.26 -24.62
CA ILE A 27 4.57 -16.14 -25.68
C ILE A 27 5.08 -15.25 -26.81
N ILE A 28 4.69 -15.58 -28.03
CA ILE A 28 4.83 -14.73 -29.21
C ILE A 28 3.41 -14.43 -29.72
N VAL A 29 3.05 -13.16 -29.81
CA VAL A 29 1.73 -12.68 -30.21
C VAL A 29 1.84 -12.05 -31.60
N ASP A 30 1.08 -12.58 -32.55
CA ASP A 30 1.04 -12.17 -33.97
C ASP A 30 2.43 -12.00 -34.61
N ASP A 31 3.36 -12.91 -34.31
CA ASP A 31 4.76 -12.90 -34.79
C ASP A 31 5.54 -11.60 -34.51
N LYS A 32 5.00 -10.73 -33.65
CA LYS A 32 5.48 -9.35 -33.47
C LYS A 32 5.91 -9.07 -32.04
N TYR A 33 5.11 -9.50 -31.06
CA TYR A 33 5.36 -9.20 -29.65
C TYR A 33 5.80 -10.44 -28.90
N THR A 34 6.84 -10.33 -28.08
CA THR A 34 7.31 -11.41 -27.23
C THR A 34 7.17 -11.02 -25.77
N HIS A 35 6.60 -11.90 -24.94
CA HIS A 35 6.51 -11.70 -23.51
C HIS A 35 6.87 -12.97 -22.75
N GLN A 36 7.66 -12.83 -21.68
CA GLN A 36 8.03 -13.92 -20.79
C GLN A 36 7.35 -13.73 -19.43
N PHE A 37 6.54 -14.70 -19.06
CA PHE A 37 5.84 -14.72 -17.80
C PHE A 37 6.73 -15.24 -16.67
N ALA A 38 6.66 -14.60 -15.49
CA ALA A 38 7.34 -15.09 -14.30
C ALA A 38 6.83 -16.50 -13.92
N HIS A 39 7.68 -17.32 -13.29
CA HIS A 39 7.29 -18.67 -12.84
C HIS A 39 6.13 -18.68 -11.83
N THR A 40 5.90 -17.57 -11.14
CA THR A 40 4.79 -17.38 -10.19
C THR A 40 3.46 -17.04 -10.87
N SER A 41 3.49 -16.61 -12.13
CA SER A 41 2.30 -16.20 -12.88
C SER A 41 1.34 -17.36 -13.09
N ARG A 42 0.06 -17.05 -13.25
CA ARG A 42 -0.97 -18.05 -13.57
C ARG A 42 -0.68 -18.77 -14.89
N VAL A 43 -0.15 -18.05 -15.87
CA VAL A 43 0.18 -18.60 -17.21
C VAL A 43 1.29 -19.63 -17.10
N SER A 44 2.42 -19.29 -16.47
CA SER A 44 3.53 -20.24 -16.27
C SER A 44 3.13 -21.44 -15.41
N LYS A 45 2.26 -21.25 -14.41
CA LYS A 45 1.74 -22.36 -13.59
C LYS A 45 0.85 -23.33 -14.36
N HIS A 46 0.19 -22.91 -15.44
CA HIS A 46 -0.60 -23.84 -16.25
C HIS A 46 0.27 -24.87 -16.97
N LEU A 47 1.56 -24.60 -17.19
CA LEU A 47 2.51 -25.55 -17.79
C LEU A 47 2.72 -26.81 -16.92
N ASP A 48 2.31 -26.79 -15.65
CA ASP A 48 2.32 -27.98 -14.79
C ASP A 48 1.21 -28.98 -15.17
N MET A 49 0.18 -28.54 -15.89
CA MET A 49 -1.02 -29.33 -16.21
C MET A 49 -1.36 -29.37 -17.71
N MET A 50 -0.80 -28.46 -18.51
CA MET A 50 -1.13 -28.24 -19.92
C MET A 50 0.14 -28.27 -20.77
N THR A 51 0.03 -28.75 -22.01
CA THR A 51 1.13 -28.65 -22.97
C THR A 51 1.28 -27.20 -23.49
N GLU A 52 2.41 -26.92 -24.15
CA GLU A 52 2.61 -25.64 -24.86
C GLU A 52 1.47 -25.37 -25.85
N GLN A 53 1.06 -26.40 -26.59
CA GLN A 53 -0.02 -26.29 -27.58
C GLN A 53 -1.37 -26.00 -26.92
N ASP A 54 -1.71 -26.70 -25.84
CA ASP A 54 -2.98 -26.44 -25.12
C ASP A 54 -3.03 -24.99 -24.58
N LEU A 55 -1.90 -24.48 -24.11
CA LEU A 55 -1.79 -23.12 -23.62
C LEU A 55 -1.86 -22.09 -24.77
N ALA A 56 -1.23 -22.40 -25.92
CA ALA A 56 -1.32 -21.60 -27.14
C ALA A 56 -2.76 -21.52 -27.66
N ASP A 57 -3.46 -22.66 -27.73
CA ASP A 57 -4.86 -22.73 -28.17
C ASP A 57 -5.78 -21.94 -27.23
N ARG A 58 -5.51 -21.96 -25.92
CA ARG A 58 -6.25 -21.18 -24.93
C ARG A 58 -6.03 -19.68 -25.04
N LEU A 59 -4.79 -19.26 -25.28
CA LEU A 59 -4.42 -17.84 -25.36
C LEU A 59 -4.78 -17.23 -26.72
N SER A 60 -4.77 -18.04 -27.78
CA SER A 60 -5.18 -17.66 -29.12
C SER A 60 -6.65 -17.22 -29.17
N GLY A 61 -6.96 -16.26 -30.03
CA GLY A 61 -8.22 -15.53 -30.01
C GLY A 61 -8.34 -14.52 -28.86
N GLY A 62 -7.34 -14.43 -27.98
CA GLY A 62 -7.30 -13.49 -26.87
C GLY A 62 -7.05 -12.04 -27.29
N SER A 63 -7.06 -11.15 -26.29
CA SER A 63 -6.74 -9.73 -26.46
C SER A 63 -5.55 -9.33 -25.59
N PHE A 64 -4.57 -8.62 -26.17
CA PHE A 64 -3.31 -8.27 -25.53
C PHE A 64 -3.03 -6.78 -25.69
N PHE A 65 -2.72 -6.10 -24.60
CA PHE A 65 -2.41 -4.67 -24.64
C PHE A 65 -0.92 -4.43 -24.37
N PHE A 66 -0.27 -3.80 -25.35
CA PHE A 66 1.15 -3.48 -25.31
C PHE A 66 1.36 -1.97 -25.24
N VAL A 67 2.36 -1.57 -24.44
CA VAL A 67 2.91 -0.20 -24.43
C VAL A 67 4.41 -0.34 -24.53
N GLU A 68 5.04 0.36 -25.48
CA GLU A 68 6.49 0.27 -25.73
C GLU A 68 6.97 -1.19 -25.92
N ASN A 69 6.18 -2.01 -26.63
CA ASN A 69 6.39 -3.45 -26.84
C ASN A 69 6.37 -4.32 -25.57
N GLN A 70 5.95 -3.77 -24.43
CA GLN A 70 5.79 -4.52 -23.19
C GLN A 70 4.33 -4.86 -22.95
N LEU A 71 4.06 -6.13 -22.65
CA LEU A 71 2.72 -6.57 -22.28
C LEU A 71 2.31 -5.91 -20.96
N ILE A 72 1.18 -5.21 -20.97
CA ILE A 72 0.65 -4.52 -19.78
C ILE A 72 -0.48 -5.31 -19.15
N ASP A 73 -1.43 -5.77 -19.96
CA ASP A 73 -2.53 -6.65 -19.55
C ASP A 73 -3.00 -7.50 -20.73
N PHE A 74 -3.63 -8.64 -20.46
CA PHE A 74 -4.21 -9.51 -21.48
C PHE A 74 -5.45 -10.26 -21.00
N ARG A 75 -6.24 -10.76 -21.95
CA ARG A 75 -7.37 -11.65 -21.73
C ARG A 75 -7.25 -12.84 -22.68
N ASP A 76 -7.51 -14.04 -22.18
CA ASP A 76 -7.42 -15.26 -22.99
C ASP A 76 -8.59 -15.34 -23.99
N GLY A 77 -8.53 -16.28 -24.96
CA GLY A 77 -9.53 -16.39 -26.02
C GLY A 77 -10.94 -16.73 -25.54
N ALA A 78 -11.07 -17.21 -24.29
CA ALA A 78 -12.36 -17.48 -23.67
C ALA A 78 -13.02 -16.23 -23.05
N TYR A 79 -12.32 -15.10 -23.02
CA TYR A 79 -12.84 -13.87 -22.41
C TYR A 79 -13.87 -13.17 -23.29
N ASN A 80 -15.13 -13.27 -22.88
CA ASN A 80 -16.27 -12.58 -23.49
C ASN A 80 -16.65 -11.29 -22.75
N GLY A 81 -15.72 -10.73 -21.98
CA GLY A 81 -15.98 -9.55 -21.17
C GLY A 81 -15.83 -8.24 -21.93
N PHE A 82 -15.73 -7.15 -21.18
CA PHE A 82 -15.61 -5.82 -21.76
C PHE A 82 -14.19 -5.52 -22.26
N VAL A 83 -14.11 -4.84 -23.40
CA VAL A 83 -12.90 -4.27 -24.00
C VAL A 83 -13.23 -2.85 -24.46
N GLN A 84 -12.37 -1.89 -24.14
CA GLN A 84 -12.47 -0.51 -24.59
C GLN A 84 -12.26 -0.43 -26.11
N SER A 85 -12.91 0.52 -26.78
CA SER A 85 -12.64 0.80 -28.19
C SER A 85 -11.30 1.54 -28.35
N ASP A 86 -10.70 1.45 -29.53
CA ASP A 86 -9.42 2.11 -29.82
C ASP A 86 -9.47 3.62 -29.60
N ALA A 87 -10.58 4.27 -29.96
CA ALA A 87 -10.78 5.70 -29.72
C ALA A 87 -10.80 6.05 -28.22
N VAL A 88 -11.36 5.17 -27.38
CA VAL A 88 -11.35 5.37 -25.92
C VAL A 88 -9.97 5.13 -25.35
N ILE A 89 -9.25 4.10 -25.82
CA ILE A 89 -7.87 3.83 -25.44
C ILE A 89 -6.96 5.00 -25.78
N GLU A 90 -7.09 5.55 -26.99
CA GLU A 90 -6.36 6.73 -27.41
C GLU A 90 -6.63 7.92 -26.48
N THR A 91 -7.89 8.18 -26.17
CA THR A 91 -8.28 9.25 -25.24
C THR A 91 -7.69 9.01 -23.85
N LEU A 92 -7.78 7.79 -23.31
CA LEU A 92 -7.23 7.42 -22.01
C LEU A 92 -5.70 7.56 -21.96
N MET A 93 -5.02 7.27 -23.08
CA MET A 93 -3.58 7.48 -23.21
C MET A 93 -3.20 8.95 -23.28
N GLN A 94 -3.98 9.78 -23.95
CA GLN A 94 -3.74 11.22 -23.99
C GLN A 94 -4.01 11.88 -22.62
N VAL A 95 -5.10 11.50 -21.96
CA VAL A 95 -5.57 12.15 -20.72
C VAL A 95 -4.85 11.64 -19.48
N ILE A 96 -4.84 10.33 -19.28
CA ILE A 96 -4.24 9.68 -18.10
C ILE A 96 -2.81 9.25 -18.41
N GLY A 97 -2.55 8.58 -19.52
CA GLY A 97 -1.19 8.14 -19.83
C GLY A 97 -0.75 6.89 -19.05
N TYR A 98 0.56 6.70 -18.98
CA TYR A 98 1.23 5.66 -18.21
C TYR A 98 2.45 6.24 -17.49
N GLN A 99 2.95 5.49 -16.51
CA GLN A 99 4.15 5.81 -15.76
C GLN A 99 5.05 4.58 -15.66
N GLN A 100 6.37 4.80 -15.66
CA GLN A 100 7.33 3.76 -15.31
C GLN A 100 7.30 3.54 -13.80
N LYS A 101 7.31 2.28 -13.38
CA LYS A 101 7.36 1.86 -11.97
C LYS A 101 8.56 2.43 -11.24
N ALA A 102 9.69 2.58 -11.93
CA ALA A 102 10.91 3.13 -11.35
C ALA A 102 10.77 4.62 -10.98
N ASP A 103 9.93 5.37 -11.69
CA ASP A 103 9.71 6.79 -11.44
C ASP A 103 8.69 7.02 -10.31
N MET A 104 7.98 5.98 -9.91
CA MET A 104 7.08 6.04 -8.77
C MET A 104 7.93 6.03 -7.49
N LYS A 105 7.80 7.07 -6.66
CA LYS A 105 8.43 7.11 -5.34
C LYS A 105 8.03 5.92 -4.43
N MET A 106 7.01 5.13 -4.82
CA MET A 106 6.27 4.17 -3.99
C MET A 106 6.16 2.75 -4.59
N THR A 107 7.13 2.31 -5.41
CA THR A 107 7.07 1.03 -6.16
C THR A 107 6.89 -0.21 -5.28
N HIS A 108 7.37 -0.17 -4.03
CA HIS A 108 7.40 -1.33 -3.12
C HIS A 108 6.04 -1.70 -2.50
N MET A 109 5.03 -0.83 -2.57
CA MET A 109 3.76 -1.00 -1.86
C MET A 109 2.55 -1.32 -2.75
N LEU A 110 2.68 -1.13 -4.06
CA LEU A 110 1.64 -1.56 -4.99
C LEU A 110 1.67 -3.08 -5.03
N LYS A 111 0.55 -3.73 -4.64
CA LYS A 111 0.35 -5.18 -4.83
C LYS A 111 0.78 -5.49 -6.27
N GLN A 112 1.86 -6.25 -6.40
CA GLN A 112 2.30 -6.76 -7.68
C GLN A 112 1.13 -7.56 -8.23
N ASN A 113 0.62 -7.19 -9.41
CA ASN A 113 -0.06 -8.17 -10.23
C ASN A 113 1.05 -9.14 -10.66
N ASP A 114 1.29 -10.16 -9.86
CA ASP A 114 2.34 -11.19 -10.07
C ASP A 114 2.21 -11.90 -11.42
N GLU A 115 1.08 -11.71 -12.12
CA GLU A 115 0.83 -12.26 -13.43
C GLU A 115 1.67 -11.61 -14.52
N ILE A 116 1.92 -10.29 -14.48
CA ILE A 116 2.60 -9.56 -15.56
C ILE A 116 3.60 -8.61 -14.91
N ASN A 117 4.88 -8.99 -14.90
CA ASN A 117 5.96 -8.18 -14.32
C ASN A 117 6.36 -7.03 -15.26
N SER A 118 5.38 -6.23 -15.70
CA SER A 118 5.63 -5.06 -16.56
C SER A 118 6.20 -3.92 -15.73
N PRO A 119 7.25 -3.22 -16.18
CA PRO A 119 7.73 -2.00 -15.53
C PRO A 119 6.79 -0.81 -15.78
N ILE A 120 5.78 -0.92 -16.63
CA ILE A 120 4.83 0.15 -16.95
C ILE A 120 3.51 -0.04 -16.19
N ILE A 121 2.93 1.05 -15.71
CA ILE A 121 1.58 1.10 -15.12
C ILE A 121 0.75 2.19 -15.80
N LEU A 122 -0.49 1.85 -16.15
CA LEU A 122 -1.49 2.76 -16.71
C LEU A 122 -2.10 3.64 -15.62
N ARG A 123 -1.33 4.62 -15.14
CA ARG A 123 -1.68 5.50 -14.03
C ARG A 123 -1.09 6.90 -14.23
N LYS A 124 -1.78 7.93 -13.71
CA LYS A 124 -1.24 9.28 -13.54
C LYS A 124 -1.68 9.89 -12.23
N ALA A 125 -0.75 10.57 -11.57
CA ALA A 125 -1.04 11.46 -10.46
C ALA A 125 -1.82 12.67 -10.99
N TRP A 126 -2.99 12.91 -10.43
CA TRP A 126 -3.93 13.92 -10.90
C TRP A 126 -3.96 15.15 -10.00
N HIS A 127 -3.91 14.94 -8.69
CA HIS A 127 -3.98 16.01 -7.71
C HIS A 127 -3.00 15.75 -6.58
N ASN A 128 -2.35 16.82 -6.10
CA ASN A 128 -1.49 16.80 -4.93
C ASN A 128 -2.02 17.86 -3.95
N ASN A 129 -2.42 17.44 -2.76
CA ASN A 129 -3.03 18.31 -1.77
C ASN A 129 -2.34 18.16 -0.42
N GLU A 130 -2.03 19.27 0.24
CA GLU A 130 -1.60 19.25 1.63
C GLU A 130 -2.83 19.17 2.54
N ILE A 131 -2.76 18.30 3.54
CA ILE A 131 -3.76 18.10 4.57
C ILE A 131 -3.08 18.48 5.89
N SER A 132 -3.52 19.58 6.47
CA SER A 132 -3.13 19.96 7.82
C SER A 132 -4.30 19.68 8.76
N VAL A 133 -4.06 18.90 9.82
CA VAL A 133 -5.10 18.53 10.77
C VAL A 133 -5.24 19.64 11.82
N PRO A 134 -6.43 20.28 11.95
CA PRO A 134 -6.61 21.37 12.90
C PRO A 134 -6.35 20.93 14.34
N GLY A 135 -5.59 21.75 15.07
CA GLY A 135 -5.28 21.52 16.49
C GLY A 135 -3.98 20.76 16.74
N TYR A 136 -3.31 20.29 15.70
CA TYR A 136 -1.99 19.67 15.79
C TYR A 136 -0.98 20.50 15.01
N GLN A 137 0.25 20.55 15.53
CA GLN A 137 1.35 21.20 14.82
C GLN A 137 1.90 20.27 13.72
N THR A 138 3.18 20.37 13.44
CA THR A 138 3.87 19.65 12.37
C THR A 138 3.53 18.14 12.35
N GLY A 139 3.28 17.52 13.52
CA GLY A 139 3.01 16.09 13.73
C GLY A 139 1.97 15.47 12.79
N ALA A 140 1.03 16.28 12.32
CA ALA A 140 -0.15 15.85 11.56
C ALA A 140 -0.24 16.50 10.16
N ASP A 141 0.88 16.95 9.59
CA ASP A 141 0.90 17.42 8.21
C ASP A 141 1.10 16.24 7.25
N PHE A 142 0.14 16.08 6.33
CA PHE A 142 0.15 15.06 5.30
C PHE A 142 0.11 15.69 3.91
N ASN A 143 0.74 15.04 2.96
CA ASN A 143 0.55 15.28 1.55
C ASN A 143 -0.23 14.12 0.92
N SER A 144 -1.13 14.45 0.04
CA SER A 144 -2.18 13.58 -0.43
C SER A 144 -2.12 13.55 -1.95
N VAL A 145 -1.75 12.39 -2.51
CA VAL A 145 -1.64 12.22 -3.97
C VAL A 145 -2.82 11.38 -4.45
N LEU A 146 -3.76 12.03 -5.15
CA LEU A 146 -4.80 11.33 -5.88
C LEU A 146 -4.27 10.93 -7.26
N SER A 147 -4.46 9.68 -7.62
CA SER A 147 -4.14 9.16 -8.95
C SER A 147 -5.32 8.46 -9.58
N PHE A 148 -5.35 8.47 -10.91
CA PHE A 148 -6.29 7.69 -11.69
C PHE A 148 -5.53 6.60 -12.45
N SER A 149 -6.09 5.41 -12.45
CA SER A 149 -5.58 4.24 -13.15
C SER A 149 -6.65 3.66 -14.06
N TRP A 150 -6.24 3.14 -15.20
CA TRP A 150 -7.15 2.65 -16.21
C TRP A 150 -6.65 1.33 -16.80
N ASN A 151 -7.53 0.63 -17.50
CA ASN A 151 -7.22 -0.66 -18.11
C ASN A 151 -8.12 -0.86 -19.33
N PRO A 152 -7.60 -1.39 -20.46
CA PRO A 152 -8.40 -1.59 -21.67
C PRO A 152 -9.52 -2.61 -21.49
N PHE A 153 -9.47 -3.46 -20.47
CA PHE A 153 -10.47 -4.49 -20.19
C PHE A 153 -11.46 -4.10 -19.09
N VAL A 154 -11.47 -2.84 -18.65
CA VAL A 154 -12.33 -2.34 -17.56
C VAL A 154 -13.12 -1.10 -18.01
N LYS A 155 -14.41 -1.08 -17.68
CA LYS A 155 -15.35 -0.01 -18.06
C LYS A 155 -15.12 1.34 -17.37
N HIS A 156 -14.34 1.35 -16.29
CA HIS A 156 -14.21 2.47 -15.38
C HIS A 156 -12.74 2.79 -15.16
N VAL A 157 -12.47 4.06 -14.89
CA VAL A 157 -11.21 4.51 -14.30
C VAL A 157 -11.30 4.30 -12.79
N ASN A 158 -10.26 3.71 -12.21
CA ASN A 158 -10.13 3.53 -10.78
C ASN A 158 -9.30 4.66 -10.19
N SER A 159 -9.76 5.25 -9.10
CA SER A 159 -8.94 6.14 -8.28
C SER A 159 -8.09 5.36 -7.28
N ALA A 160 -6.85 5.80 -7.09
CA ALA A 160 -5.98 5.36 -6.02
C ALA A 160 -5.48 6.60 -5.26
N PHE A 161 -5.37 6.49 -3.94
CA PHE A 161 -4.96 7.58 -3.09
C PHE A 161 -3.73 7.17 -2.28
N ASP A 162 -2.68 7.99 -2.33
CA ASP A 162 -1.49 7.81 -1.53
C ASP A 162 -1.42 8.95 -0.49
N LEU A 163 -1.41 8.60 0.80
CA LEU A 163 -1.19 9.57 1.88
C LEU A 163 0.28 9.51 2.34
N ILE A 164 0.98 10.64 2.33
CA ILE A 164 2.40 10.78 2.66
C ILE A 164 2.53 11.70 3.87
N ARG A 165 3.11 11.25 4.98
CA ARG A 165 3.39 12.13 6.13
C ARG A 165 4.59 13.05 5.86
N LEU A 166 4.48 14.37 6.08
CA LEU A 166 5.51 15.34 5.65
C LEU A 166 6.70 15.49 6.61
N ILE A 167 6.52 15.28 7.92
CA ILE A 167 7.60 15.47 8.91
C ILE A 167 8.73 14.46 8.74
N CYS A 168 8.39 13.20 8.62
CA CYS A 168 9.41 12.18 8.44
C CYS A 168 9.85 12.40 6.99
N THR A 169 11.08 12.83 6.77
CA THR A 169 11.60 13.21 5.44
C THR A 169 11.54 12.09 4.39
N ASN A 170 11.05 10.89 4.76
CA ASN A 170 10.66 9.77 3.91
C ASN A 170 9.26 9.20 4.30
N GLY A 171 8.30 10.07 4.61
CA GLY A 171 6.94 9.81 5.09
C GLY A 171 6.36 8.44 4.77
N MET A 172 5.83 7.78 5.79
CA MET A 172 5.03 6.57 5.62
C MET A 172 3.91 6.81 4.60
N VAL A 173 3.62 5.76 3.82
CA VAL A 173 2.70 5.80 2.70
C VAL A 173 1.51 4.93 2.99
N GLY A 174 0.38 5.58 3.21
CA GLY A 174 -0.91 4.91 3.19
C GLY A 174 -1.33 4.62 1.77
N VAL A 175 -1.03 3.43 1.25
CA VAL A 175 -1.68 2.91 0.04
C VAL A 175 -2.89 2.10 0.48
N THR A 176 -3.96 2.80 0.84
CA THR A 176 -5.25 2.14 1.08
C THR A 176 -6.19 2.46 -0.07
N SER A 177 -6.76 1.40 -0.63
CA SER A 177 -7.76 1.50 -1.70
C SER A 177 -9.13 1.88 -1.12
N PHE A 178 -9.13 2.82 -0.17
CA PHE A 178 -10.31 3.21 0.62
C PHE A 178 -11.40 3.84 -0.27
N LEU A 179 -10.99 4.48 -1.37
CA LEU A 179 -11.87 5.03 -2.39
C LEU A 179 -11.52 4.45 -3.76
N ASN A 180 -11.84 3.18 -3.99
CA ASN A 180 -12.03 2.67 -5.35
C ASN A 180 -13.32 3.25 -5.94
N SER A 181 -13.33 4.55 -6.17
CA SER A 181 -14.41 5.22 -6.88
C SER A 181 -14.29 4.85 -8.34
N LYS A 182 -15.28 4.12 -8.84
CA LYS A 182 -15.41 3.85 -10.28
C LYS A 182 -15.97 5.12 -10.92
N VAL A 183 -15.12 5.86 -11.63
CA VAL A 183 -15.58 7.04 -12.37
C VAL A 183 -16.18 6.57 -13.69
N PRO A 184 -17.49 6.79 -13.95
CA PRO A 184 -18.08 6.50 -15.23
C PRO A 184 -17.58 7.52 -16.26
N LEU A 185 -17.21 7.03 -17.42
CA LEU A 185 -16.56 7.83 -18.44
C LEU A 185 -17.60 8.13 -19.51
N MET A 186 -18.27 9.26 -19.35
CA MET A 186 -19.07 9.87 -20.41
C MET A 186 -18.32 11.10 -20.90
N ASN A 187 -18.48 11.48 -22.18
CA ASN A 187 -17.81 12.60 -22.86
C ASN A 187 -17.38 13.75 -21.94
N ARG A 188 -16.20 14.36 -22.21
CA ARG A 188 -15.50 15.34 -21.33
C ARG A 188 -14.79 14.70 -20.14
N TRP A 189 -13.86 13.82 -20.48
CA TRP A 189 -13.09 12.99 -19.57
C TRP A 189 -12.32 13.80 -18.52
N GLU A 190 -11.59 14.83 -18.95
CA GLU A 190 -10.84 15.71 -18.05
C GLU A 190 -11.76 16.42 -17.04
N GLU A 191 -12.86 17.02 -17.51
CA GLU A 191 -13.83 17.72 -16.66
C GLU A 191 -14.43 16.77 -15.60
N HIS A 192 -14.79 15.54 -15.99
CA HIS A 192 -15.31 14.54 -15.07
C HIS A 192 -14.26 14.04 -14.07
N LEU A 193 -13.01 13.84 -14.51
CA LEU A 193 -11.92 13.46 -13.62
C LEU A 193 -11.59 14.58 -12.63
N ASP A 194 -11.67 15.85 -13.05
CA ASP A 194 -11.48 17.00 -12.16
C ASP A 194 -12.60 17.13 -11.12
N ILE A 195 -13.85 16.94 -11.52
CA ILE A 195 -14.99 16.93 -10.59
C ILE A 195 -14.85 15.77 -9.60
N ALA A 196 -14.54 14.56 -10.10
CA ALA A 196 -14.32 13.39 -9.27
C ALA A 196 -13.14 13.62 -8.31
N ALA A 197 -12.06 14.22 -8.79
CA ALA A 197 -10.88 14.51 -7.99
C ALA A 197 -11.21 15.44 -6.82
N ARG A 198 -11.95 16.52 -7.05
CA ARG A 198 -12.37 17.44 -5.98
C ARG A 198 -13.26 16.74 -4.95
N GLN A 199 -14.22 15.93 -5.39
CA GLN A 199 -15.12 15.20 -4.49
C GLN A 199 -14.38 14.16 -3.66
N ILE A 200 -13.49 13.38 -4.29
CA ILE A 200 -12.64 12.39 -3.62
C ILE A 200 -11.73 13.10 -2.63
N GLN A 201 -11.07 14.19 -3.03
CA GLN A 201 -10.15 14.93 -2.18
C GLN A 201 -10.83 15.47 -0.92
N ASN A 202 -12.00 16.10 -1.06
CA ASN A 202 -12.76 16.60 0.08
C ASN A 202 -13.10 15.47 1.05
N LYS A 203 -13.58 14.33 0.52
CA LYS A 203 -13.89 13.16 1.34
C LYS A 203 -12.66 12.60 2.05
N VAL A 204 -11.51 12.53 1.38
CA VAL A 204 -10.29 12.05 2.03
C VAL A 204 -9.80 13.01 3.11
N ASN A 205 -9.81 14.32 2.84
CA ASN A 205 -9.44 15.32 3.83
C ASN A 205 -10.30 15.15 5.10
N ASP A 206 -11.61 15.04 4.95
CA ASP A 206 -12.52 14.86 6.09
C ASP A 206 -12.22 13.57 6.87
N ILE A 207 -11.99 12.45 6.18
CA ILE A 207 -11.69 11.17 6.82
C ILE A 207 -10.35 11.21 7.55
N VAL A 208 -9.31 11.73 6.93
CA VAL A 208 -7.97 11.83 7.53
C VAL A 208 -8.02 12.74 8.76
N ILE A 209 -8.65 13.91 8.66
CA ILE A 209 -8.80 14.84 9.78
C ILE A 209 -9.56 14.19 10.93
N GLN A 210 -10.74 13.61 10.67
CA GLN A 210 -11.56 12.96 11.70
C GLN A 210 -10.82 11.81 12.36
N ARG A 211 -10.12 10.99 11.57
CA ARG A 211 -9.39 9.84 12.10
C ARG A 211 -8.20 10.25 12.95
N ILE A 212 -7.40 11.21 12.51
CA ILE A 212 -6.24 11.67 13.29
C ILE A 212 -6.72 12.30 14.61
N GLN A 213 -7.80 13.09 14.57
CA GLN A 213 -8.40 13.64 15.79
C GLN A 213 -8.91 12.55 16.75
N ALA A 214 -9.52 11.48 16.23
CA ALA A 214 -9.94 10.33 17.05
C ALA A 214 -8.73 9.57 17.63
N MET A 215 -7.71 9.29 16.81
CA MET A 215 -6.51 8.56 17.21
C MET A 215 -5.69 9.24 18.29
N ALA A 216 -5.74 10.57 18.36
CA ALA A 216 -5.10 11.36 19.41
C ALA A 216 -5.80 11.22 20.78
N ILE A 217 -7.03 10.69 20.81
CA ILE A 217 -7.81 10.46 22.04
C ILE A 217 -7.86 8.97 22.36
N ASP A 218 -7.99 8.13 21.33
CA ASP A 218 -8.11 6.69 21.45
C ASP A 218 -6.80 6.06 21.91
N ARG A 219 -6.90 5.08 22.83
CA ARG A 219 -5.74 4.31 23.30
C ARG A 219 -5.31 3.29 22.25
N ALA A 220 -4.00 3.18 22.03
CA ALA A 220 -3.45 2.00 21.39
C ALA A 220 -3.68 0.78 22.28
N SER A 221 -3.81 -0.42 21.71
CA SER A 221 -3.89 -1.63 22.54
C SER A 221 -2.51 -2.03 23.07
N VAL A 222 -2.46 -2.75 24.19
CA VAL A 222 -1.20 -3.33 24.69
C VAL A 222 -0.57 -4.21 23.61
N GLY A 223 -1.39 -4.94 22.84
CA GLY A 223 -0.91 -5.76 21.71
C GLY A 223 -0.20 -4.95 20.62
N ASP A 224 -0.69 -3.75 20.30
CA ASP A 224 -0.04 -2.86 19.33
C ASP A 224 1.33 -2.39 19.83
N LEU A 225 1.40 -2.03 21.10
CA LEU A 225 2.62 -1.52 21.72
C LEU A 225 3.67 -2.63 21.86
N LEU A 226 3.28 -3.86 22.20
CA LEU A 226 4.16 -5.02 22.18
C LEU A 226 4.69 -5.32 20.77
N LEU A 227 3.84 -5.20 19.74
CA LEU A 227 4.30 -5.39 18.36
C LEU A 227 5.33 -4.34 17.94
N LEU A 228 5.12 -3.08 18.30
CA LEU A 228 6.09 -2.01 18.05
C LEU A 228 7.38 -2.17 18.87
N GLU A 229 7.28 -2.64 20.11
CA GLU A 229 8.41 -3.01 20.95
C GLU A 229 9.24 -4.12 20.28
N ASP A 230 8.61 -5.20 19.80
CA ASP A 230 9.28 -6.29 19.07
C ASP A 230 10.03 -5.76 17.83
N HIS A 231 9.41 -4.87 17.05
CA HIS A 231 10.06 -4.21 15.92
C HIS A 231 11.28 -3.39 16.35
N ALA A 232 11.14 -2.56 17.38
CA ALA A 232 12.23 -1.73 17.89
C ALA A 232 13.38 -2.59 18.46
N VAL A 233 13.09 -3.66 19.19
CA VAL A 233 14.10 -4.60 19.71
C VAL A 233 14.85 -5.29 18.56
N SER A 234 14.11 -5.78 17.56
CA SER A 234 14.69 -6.46 16.40
C SER A 234 15.65 -5.54 15.64
N ARG A 235 15.25 -4.30 15.38
CA ARG A 235 16.11 -3.31 14.73
C ARG A 235 17.29 -2.90 15.61
N HIS A 236 17.08 -2.71 16.92
CA HIS A 236 18.16 -2.35 17.85
C HIS A 236 19.28 -3.39 17.89
N ARG A 237 18.94 -4.69 17.84
CA ARG A 237 19.94 -5.78 17.80
C ARG A 237 20.79 -5.77 16.53
N ASN A 238 20.28 -5.21 15.44
CA ASN A 238 20.95 -5.19 14.14
C ASN A 238 21.53 -3.82 13.76
N ALA A 239 21.20 -2.77 14.53
CA ALA A 239 21.67 -1.41 14.29
C ALA A 239 23.16 -1.30 14.62
N THR A 240 23.92 -0.73 13.68
CA THR A 240 25.36 -0.47 13.83
C THR A 240 25.67 1.00 14.06
N ASP A 241 24.73 1.89 13.72
CA ASP A 241 24.88 3.33 13.87
C ASP A 241 24.52 3.81 15.30
N SER A 242 25.35 4.70 15.86
CA SER A 242 25.19 5.15 17.24
C SER A 242 23.99 6.09 17.45
N GLN A 243 23.63 6.88 16.43
CA GLN A 243 22.46 7.74 16.49
C GLN A 243 21.18 6.90 16.37
N GLU A 244 21.19 5.92 15.47
CA GLU A 244 20.10 4.93 15.32
C GLU A 244 19.88 4.14 16.62
N LEU A 245 20.96 3.65 17.26
CA LEU A 245 20.87 2.94 18.54
C LEU A 245 20.26 3.82 19.64
N THR A 246 20.69 5.08 19.74
CA THR A 246 20.13 6.03 20.72
C THR A 246 18.65 6.26 20.46
N ARG A 247 18.26 6.44 19.19
CA ARG A 247 16.87 6.61 18.77
C ARG A 247 16.01 5.41 19.15
N LEU A 248 16.49 4.20 18.83
CA LEU A 248 15.81 2.95 19.14
C LEU A 248 15.66 2.74 20.65
N MET A 249 16.66 3.09 21.45
CA MET A 249 16.57 3.03 22.92
C MET A 249 15.50 3.99 23.46
N ASN A 250 15.44 5.21 22.94
CA ASN A 250 14.41 6.19 23.31
C ASN A 250 12.99 5.71 22.94
N ILE A 251 12.84 5.12 21.75
CA ILE A 251 11.57 4.50 21.31
C ILE A 251 11.20 3.32 22.23
N LEU A 252 12.14 2.43 22.55
CA LEU A 252 11.91 1.30 23.45
C LEU A 252 11.44 1.76 24.83
N HIS A 253 12.09 2.78 25.38
CA HIS A 253 11.70 3.37 26.65
C HIS A 253 10.27 3.96 26.60
N ALA A 254 9.87 4.55 25.48
CA ALA A 254 8.53 5.11 25.33
C ALA A 254 7.45 4.03 25.11
N VAL A 255 7.73 3.03 24.29
CA VAL A 255 6.70 2.09 23.78
C VAL A 255 6.43 0.91 24.70
N SER A 256 7.39 0.51 25.55
CA SER A 256 7.32 -0.72 26.35
C SER A 256 6.13 -0.76 27.33
N PRO A 257 5.05 -1.52 27.06
CA PRO A 257 3.89 -1.53 27.94
C PRO A 257 4.16 -2.27 29.25
N SER A 258 5.09 -3.24 29.28
CA SER A 258 5.48 -3.93 30.52
C SER A 258 6.13 -2.96 31.52
N THR A 259 6.91 -2.01 31.03
CA THR A 259 7.55 -0.95 31.84
C THR A 259 6.50 -0.01 32.43
N HIS A 260 5.54 0.44 31.61
CA HIS A 260 4.59 1.51 32.01
C HIS A 260 3.29 1.00 32.66
N LEU A 261 2.94 -0.28 32.48
CA LEU A 261 1.65 -0.83 32.91
C LEU A 261 1.76 -2.04 33.83
N SER A 262 2.96 -2.43 34.27
CA SER A 262 3.15 -3.57 35.21
C SER A 262 2.46 -3.39 36.56
N ASN A 263 2.21 -2.15 36.98
CA ASN A 263 1.45 -1.83 38.18
C ASN A 263 -0.08 -1.82 37.94
N VAL A 264 -0.53 -1.89 36.69
CA VAL A 264 -1.94 -1.86 36.28
C VAL A 264 -2.41 -3.25 35.83
N TYR A 265 -1.59 -3.96 35.08
CA TYR A 265 -1.88 -5.27 34.51
C TYR A 265 -0.96 -6.34 35.08
N LYS A 266 -1.46 -7.58 35.11
CA LYS A 266 -0.68 -8.77 35.50
C LYS A 266 0.25 -9.18 34.37
N ASP A 267 1.36 -9.84 34.70
CA ASP A 267 2.40 -10.25 33.75
C ASP A 267 1.85 -11.07 32.57
N ASN A 268 0.84 -11.91 32.81
CA ASN A 268 0.20 -12.73 31.78
C ASN A 268 -0.49 -11.93 30.66
N VAL A 269 -0.78 -10.64 30.87
CA VAL A 269 -1.28 -9.74 29.82
C VAL A 269 -0.20 -9.48 28.78
N PHE A 270 1.07 -9.33 29.19
CA PHE A 270 2.17 -9.02 28.29
C PHE A 270 2.66 -10.25 27.52
N GLU A 271 2.37 -11.45 28.01
CA GLU A 271 2.74 -12.71 27.37
C GLU A 271 1.66 -13.22 26.38
N ASN A 272 0.39 -12.84 26.59
CA ASN A 272 -0.73 -13.33 25.80
C ASN A 272 -1.22 -12.30 24.78
N LYS A 273 -0.84 -12.50 23.50
CA LYS A 273 -1.21 -11.62 22.37
C LYS A 273 -2.71 -11.35 22.25
N ASN A 274 -3.56 -12.35 22.48
CA ASN A 274 -5.01 -12.19 22.35
C ASN A 274 -5.58 -11.31 23.46
N LEU A 275 -5.07 -11.45 24.69
CA LEU A 275 -5.48 -10.63 25.82
C LEU A 275 -4.93 -9.20 25.69
N ALA A 276 -3.67 -9.06 25.28
CA ALA A 276 -3.01 -7.78 25.04
C ALA A 276 -3.75 -6.92 24.00
N ALA A 277 -4.23 -7.53 22.92
CA ALA A 277 -4.96 -6.83 21.87
C ALA A 277 -6.29 -6.19 22.34
N GLN A 278 -6.88 -6.69 23.42
CA GLN A 278 -8.16 -6.24 23.94
C GLN A 278 -8.05 -5.15 25.03
N LEU A 279 -6.84 -4.92 25.55
CA LEU A 279 -6.61 -4.03 26.69
C LEU A 279 -5.98 -2.71 26.24
N PRO A 280 -6.38 -1.57 26.82
CA PRO A 280 -5.81 -0.27 26.49
C PRO A 280 -4.37 -0.14 27.03
N GLY A 281 -3.48 0.39 26.20
CA GLY A 281 -2.11 0.73 26.52
C GLY A 281 -1.95 2.13 27.14
N HIS A 282 -0.71 2.54 27.41
CA HIS A 282 -0.36 3.84 27.99
C HIS A 282 -0.22 4.97 26.96
N LEU A 283 -0.14 4.61 25.66
CA LEU A 283 -0.03 5.54 24.54
C LEU A 283 -1.33 5.63 23.75
N THR A 284 -1.52 6.75 23.05
CA THR A 284 -2.63 6.90 22.10
C THR A 284 -2.34 6.13 20.81
N MET A 285 -3.38 5.91 20.00
CA MET A 285 -3.20 5.33 18.65
C MET A 285 -2.34 6.24 17.78
N PHE A 286 -2.40 7.57 17.98
CA PHE A 286 -1.59 8.50 17.21
C PHE A 286 -0.11 8.42 17.59
N ASP A 287 0.22 8.17 18.86
CA ASP A 287 1.62 7.94 19.25
C ASP A 287 2.15 6.62 18.69
N ALA A 288 1.35 5.55 18.73
CA ALA A 288 1.71 4.27 18.13
C ALA A 288 1.92 4.41 16.61
N PHE A 289 1.08 5.20 15.95
CA PHE A 289 1.26 5.59 14.55
C PHE A 289 2.58 6.35 14.34
N ASN A 290 2.87 7.36 15.17
CA ASN A 290 4.09 8.15 15.07
C ASN A 290 5.35 7.28 15.25
N ILE A 291 5.35 6.40 16.24
CA ILE A 291 6.44 5.45 16.49
C ILE A 291 6.65 4.50 15.31
N ALA A 292 5.58 3.93 14.76
CA ALA A 292 5.67 3.04 13.60
C ALA A 292 6.30 3.75 12.39
N THR A 293 5.85 4.98 12.13
CA THR A 293 6.36 5.79 11.02
C THR A 293 7.83 6.19 11.24
N GLU A 294 8.21 6.52 12.48
CA GLU A 294 9.59 6.87 12.83
C GLU A 294 10.54 5.68 12.70
N LEU A 295 10.14 4.50 13.21
CA LEU A 295 10.90 3.27 13.03
C LEU A 295 11.15 3.03 11.54
N ARG A 296 10.11 3.12 10.71
CA ARG A 296 10.25 2.92 9.26
C ARG A 296 11.22 3.92 8.61
N THR A 297 11.19 5.20 8.98
CA THR A 297 11.93 6.24 8.25
C THR A 297 13.33 6.54 8.77
N HIS A 298 13.60 6.27 10.05
CA HIS A 298 14.85 6.65 10.71
C HIS A 298 15.66 5.46 11.23
N THR A 299 15.28 4.23 10.88
CA THR A 299 16.01 3.02 11.27
C THR A 299 16.10 2.04 10.12
N THR A 300 17.07 1.15 10.16
CA THR A 300 17.34 0.15 9.14
C THR A 300 16.47 -1.08 9.38
N ALA A 301 15.83 -1.58 8.33
CA ALA A 301 15.05 -2.82 8.40
C ALA A 301 15.91 -4.02 8.85
N ALA A 302 15.29 -4.93 9.61
CA ALA A 302 15.90 -6.17 10.07
C ALA A 302 15.12 -7.39 9.54
N ASN A 303 15.71 -8.59 9.62
CA ASN A 303 15.08 -9.82 9.12
C ASN A 303 13.68 -10.07 9.71
N ASP A 304 13.51 -9.80 11.00
CA ASP A 304 12.24 -9.97 11.71
C ASP A 304 11.44 -8.66 11.83
N SER A 305 11.87 -7.59 11.15
CA SER A 305 11.24 -6.28 11.17
C SER A 305 11.41 -5.54 9.84
N SER A 306 10.53 -5.83 8.89
CA SER A 306 10.50 -5.17 7.56
C SER A 306 9.74 -3.84 7.58
N ASP A 307 10.11 -2.93 6.67
CA ASP A 307 9.37 -1.65 6.49
C ASP A 307 7.93 -1.87 6.02
N ASN A 308 7.70 -2.87 5.18
CA ASN A 308 6.35 -3.26 4.74
C ASN A 308 5.45 -3.69 5.91
N ALA A 309 6.01 -4.30 6.96
CA ALA A 309 5.23 -4.67 8.14
C ALA A 309 4.81 -3.43 8.94
N LEU A 310 5.70 -2.45 9.10
CA LEU A 310 5.40 -1.17 9.75
C LEU A 310 4.40 -0.33 8.95
N ASP A 311 4.55 -0.30 7.63
CA ASP A 311 3.61 0.36 6.71
C ASP A 311 2.21 -0.26 6.83
N LYS A 312 2.10 -1.60 6.84
CA LYS A 312 0.82 -2.29 7.06
C LYS A 312 0.22 -1.99 8.42
N PHE A 313 1.03 -1.97 9.47
CA PHE A 313 0.57 -1.69 10.82
C PHE A 313 -0.04 -0.30 10.92
N ALA A 314 0.68 0.74 10.48
CA ALA A 314 0.20 2.10 10.61
C ALA A 314 -0.91 2.45 9.63
N ASN A 315 -0.98 1.81 8.46
CA ASN A 315 -2.16 1.86 7.60
C ASN A 315 -3.38 1.18 8.24
N GLY A 316 -3.17 0.07 8.94
CA GLY A 316 -4.20 -0.59 9.72
C GLY A 316 -4.77 0.31 10.81
N ILE A 317 -3.90 1.06 11.52
CA ILE A 317 -4.34 2.05 12.51
C ILE A 317 -5.11 3.20 11.87
N LEU A 318 -4.63 3.73 10.75
CA LEU A 318 -5.20 4.93 10.13
C LEU A 318 -6.46 4.66 9.31
N PHE A 319 -6.62 3.51 8.67
CA PHE A 319 -7.72 3.32 7.70
C PHE A 319 -8.56 2.07 7.92
N ASP A 320 -7.97 0.96 8.39
CA ASP A 320 -8.68 -0.33 8.44
C ASP A 320 -9.32 -0.62 9.79
N ARG A 321 -8.99 0.15 10.84
CA ARG A 321 -9.67 0.09 12.13
C ARG A 321 -11.03 0.77 12.04
N GLU A 322 -12.05 0.00 11.69
CA GLU A 322 -13.46 0.36 11.90
C GLU A 322 -13.68 0.82 13.35
N ASP A 323 -14.73 1.62 13.58
CA ASP A 323 -15.31 2.00 14.88
C ASP A 323 -15.54 0.81 15.85
N ASN A 324 -15.37 -0.41 15.35
CA ASN A 324 -15.39 -1.69 16.06
C ASN A 324 -14.10 -2.03 16.82
N TYR A 325 -13.02 -1.23 16.76
CA TYR A 325 -11.92 -1.32 17.74
C TYR A 325 -12.35 -0.76 19.09
N SER A 326 -13.42 -1.33 19.62
CA SER A 326 -13.60 -1.40 21.05
C SER A 326 -12.60 -2.44 21.53
N ALA A 327 -11.41 -1.97 21.91
CA ALA A 327 -10.87 -2.46 23.18
C ALA A 327 -12.08 -2.40 24.12
N SER A 328 -12.69 -3.54 24.43
CA SER A 328 -14.07 -3.62 24.92
C SER A 328 -14.28 -2.88 26.26
N GLY A 329 -13.20 -2.35 26.84
CA GLY A 329 -13.24 -1.30 27.82
C GLY A 329 -13.49 0.10 27.25
N LYS A 330 -14.71 0.40 26.77
CA LYS A 330 -15.28 1.77 26.88
C LYS A 330 -15.39 2.25 28.36
N ARG A 331 -14.77 1.55 29.33
CA ARG A 331 -14.93 1.72 30.78
C ARG A 331 -13.71 1.29 31.63
N ILE A 332 -12.48 1.18 31.11
CA ILE A 332 -11.31 1.13 32.01
C ILE A 332 -10.79 2.56 32.18
N GLN A 333 -11.39 3.30 33.13
CA GLN A 333 -11.05 4.69 33.44
C GLN A 333 -9.68 4.87 34.15
N HIS A 334 -8.95 3.77 34.41
CA HIS A 334 -7.79 3.79 35.29
C HIS A 334 -6.43 3.74 34.59
N VAL A 335 -6.37 3.55 33.27
CA VAL A 335 -5.10 3.65 32.55
C VAL A 335 -4.84 5.11 32.23
N ARG A 336 -3.99 5.74 33.04
CA ARG A 336 -3.53 7.10 32.79
C ARG A 336 -2.63 7.09 31.55
N GLU A 337 -2.85 8.06 30.68
CA GLU A 337 -1.89 8.41 29.63
C GLU A 337 -0.49 8.58 30.20
N ALA A 338 0.52 8.07 29.50
CA ALA A 338 1.89 8.40 29.85
C ALA A 338 2.08 9.92 29.78
N ALA A 339 2.77 10.51 30.76
CA ALA A 339 2.92 11.97 30.85
C ALA A 339 3.67 12.59 29.66
N PHE A 340 4.41 11.78 28.91
CA PHE A 340 5.17 12.17 27.71
C PHE A 340 4.42 11.91 26.39
N SER A 341 3.24 11.30 26.47
CA SER A 341 2.34 11.11 25.35
C SER A 341 1.81 12.47 24.92
N SER A 342 1.93 12.79 23.64
CA SER A 342 1.50 14.06 23.10
C SER A 342 1.20 13.91 21.61
N PRO A 343 0.00 14.27 21.16
CA PRO A 343 -0.32 14.30 19.74
C PRO A 343 0.58 15.25 18.93
N ASP A 344 1.14 16.30 19.53
CA ASP A 344 2.08 17.20 18.86
C ASP A 344 3.49 16.62 18.73
N ARG A 345 3.78 15.52 19.44
CA ARG A 345 5.08 14.86 19.40
C ARG A 345 5.19 13.96 18.18
N ALA A 346 5.93 14.44 17.20
CA ALA A 346 6.17 13.71 15.97
C ALA A 346 7.23 12.60 16.09
N PHE A 347 8.21 12.80 16.98
CA PHE A 347 9.34 11.89 17.19
C PHE A 347 9.50 11.50 18.65
N TYR A 348 9.59 10.20 18.89
CA TYR A 348 9.82 9.56 20.17
C TYR A 348 11.29 9.18 20.39
N GLY A 349 12.06 9.07 19.31
CA GLY A 349 13.46 8.70 19.38
C GLY A 349 14.43 9.89 19.54
N GLU A 350 13.95 11.13 19.40
CA GLU A 350 14.75 12.32 19.73
C GLU A 350 14.77 12.55 21.25
N ALA A 351 15.92 12.97 21.78
CA ALA A 351 16.04 13.30 23.20
C ALA A 351 15.08 14.45 23.55
N ALA A 352 14.39 14.30 24.68
CA ALA A 352 13.51 15.33 25.23
C ALA A 352 14.29 16.55 25.73
#